data_AF-A0A963C8V9-F1
#
_entry.id   AF-A0A963C8V9-F1
#
_cell.length_a   1.000
_cell.length_b   1.000
_cell.length_c   1.000
_cell.angle_alpha   90.00
_cell.angle_beta   90.00
_cell.angle_gamma   90.00
#
_symmetry.space_group_name_H-M   'P 1'
#
loop_
_entity.id
_entity.type
_entity.pdbx_description
1 polymer ?
#
loop_
_entity_poly.entity_id
_entity_poly.type
_entity_poly.pdbx_seq_one_letter_code
_entity_poly.pdbx_strand_id
1 'polypeptide(L)'
;MKFMLAAALVGLAPALANATCQTVTGSVFLVPEVDSAGNPACTVSTMIDDASFAAGQCFSVNLSLFGLPAGRGFAGVTHELAVGVDDNATISPLTLLESGDPLPGDTVPMVRNQVLTARSAIGIGFGPFRTVVYSSDVIVVRPQGAAAPIVTEQIVISGTDGKGLFRNASGHFAVLGNSIGQSAPVVGQLCF
;
A
#
# COMPACT_ATOMS: atom_id res chain seq x y z
N MET A 1 10.14 -51.38 42.31
CA MET A 1 10.83 -50.20 41.76
C MET A 1 11.35 -50.49 40.36
N LYS A 2 10.69 -50.02 39.31
CA LYS A 2 11.34 -49.31 38.20
C LYS A 2 10.26 -48.72 37.28
N PHE A 3 10.46 -47.43 37.02
CA PHE A 3 9.61 -46.49 36.34
C PHE A 3 9.75 -46.61 34.81
N MET A 4 8.73 -46.08 34.10
CA MET A 4 8.82 -45.41 32.79
C MET A 4 8.97 -46.31 31.54
N LEU A 5 8.41 -45.99 30.36
CA LEU A 5 7.77 -44.77 29.86
C LEU A 5 6.88 -45.17 28.67
N ALA A 6 5.64 -44.67 28.62
CA ALA A 6 4.80 -44.76 27.43
C ALA A 6 5.34 -43.78 26.37
N ALA A 7 5.78 -44.28 25.23
CA ALA A 7 6.15 -43.47 24.07
C ALA A 7 4.87 -42.98 23.37
N ALA A 8 4.32 -41.88 23.87
CA ALA A 8 3.33 -41.10 23.14
C ALA A 8 4.04 -40.45 21.94
N LEU A 9 3.89 -41.05 20.75
CA LEU A 9 4.11 -40.36 19.49
C LEU A 9 3.02 -39.30 19.34
N VAL A 10 3.26 -38.12 19.91
CA VAL A 10 2.55 -36.91 19.52
C VAL A 10 3.09 -36.52 18.16
N GLY A 11 2.33 -36.86 17.11
CA GLY A 11 2.54 -36.31 15.79
C GLY A 11 2.50 -34.79 15.88
N LEU A 12 3.65 -34.15 15.66
CA LEU A 12 3.73 -32.74 15.32
C LEU A 12 3.12 -32.57 13.93
N ALA A 13 1.78 -32.51 13.88
CA ALA A 13 1.12 -31.81 12.80
C ALA A 13 1.42 -30.32 13.05
N PRO A 14 2.12 -29.60 12.15
CA PRO A 14 2.05 -28.16 12.20
C PRO A 14 0.58 -27.82 11.96
N ALA A 15 -0.06 -27.22 12.96
CA ALA A 15 -1.34 -26.56 12.79
C ALA A 15 -1.11 -25.43 11.77
N LEU A 16 -1.31 -25.72 10.49
CA LEU A 16 -1.57 -24.68 9.50
C LEU A 16 -2.90 -24.06 9.94
N ALA A 17 -2.82 -22.95 10.66
CA ALA A 17 -3.94 -22.02 10.71
C ALA A 17 -4.22 -21.66 9.25
N ASN A 18 -5.30 -22.21 8.69
CA ASN A 18 -5.72 -21.90 7.35
C ASN A 18 -6.19 -20.44 7.36
N ALA A 19 -5.28 -19.50 7.11
CA ALA A 19 -5.64 -18.13 6.81
C ALA A 19 -6.60 -18.17 5.63
N THR A 20 -7.85 -17.76 5.85
CA THR A 20 -8.84 -17.75 4.79
C THR A 20 -8.60 -16.50 3.95
N CYS A 21 -8.05 -16.69 2.76
CA CYS A 21 -7.82 -15.62 1.81
C CYS A 21 -9.05 -15.43 0.91
N GLN A 22 -9.58 -14.22 0.88
CA GLN A 22 -10.72 -13.84 0.04
C GLN A 22 -10.28 -12.77 -0.96
N THR A 23 -10.68 -12.94 -2.21
CA THR A 23 -10.55 -11.89 -3.21
C THR A 23 -11.45 -10.74 -2.82
N VAL A 24 -10.92 -9.52 -2.89
CA VAL A 24 -11.66 -8.30 -2.61
C VAL A 24 -11.63 -7.39 -3.83
N THR A 25 -12.75 -6.70 -4.03
CA THR A 25 -12.90 -5.68 -5.06
C THR A 25 -13.63 -4.49 -4.49
N GLY A 26 -13.35 -3.29 -4.98
CA GLY A 26 -13.98 -2.09 -4.47
C GLY A 26 -13.40 -0.83 -5.07
N SER A 27 -13.30 0.21 -4.24
CA SER A 27 -12.82 1.51 -4.66
C SER A 27 -12.11 2.25 -3.54
N VAL A 28 -11.17 3.11 -3.90
CA VAL A 28 -10.49 4.04 -2.99
C VAL A 28 -10.65 5.47 -3.50
N PHE A 29 -10.69 6.42 -2.57
CA PHE A 29 -10.76 7.85 -2.82
C PHE A 29 -9.85 8.58 -1.83
N LEU A 30 -8.93 9.38 -2.37
CA LEU A 30 -7.94 10.15 -1.64
C LEU A 30 -8.26 11.64 -1.69
N VAL A 31 -8.16 12.30 -0.53
CA VAL A 31 -8.29 13.75 -0.41
C VAL A 31 -6.98 14.30 0.15
N PRO A 32 -6.36 15.31 -0.49
CA PRO A 32 -5.18 15.97 0.06
C PRO A 32 -5.42 16.47 1.49
N GLU A 33 -4.50 16.17 2.40
CA GLU A 33 -4.55 16.65 3.77
C GLU A 33 -3.91 18.03 3.89
N VAL A 34 -4.73 19.00 4.30
CA VAL A 34 -4.26 20.35 4.65
C VAL A 34 -4.74 20.75 6.03
N ASP A 35 -3.90 21.45 6.78
CA ASP A 35 -4.27 22.07 8.05
C ASP A 35 -5.12 23.34 7.83
N SER A 36 -5.57 23.97 8.91
CA SER A 36 -6.37 25.20 8.86
C SER A 36 -5.65 26.40 8.22
N ALA A 37 -4.32 26.33 8.04
CA ALA A 37 -3.51 27.34 7.38
C ALA A 37 -3.17 26.96 5.93
N GLY A 38 -3.66 25.82 5.44
CA GLY A 38 -3.40 25.32 4.08
C GLY A 38 -2.08 24.56 3.91
N ASN A 39 -1.35 24.26 5.00
CA ASN A 39 -0.12 23.48 4.93
C ASN A 39 -0.42 21.98 4.96
N PRO A 40 0.46 21.13 4.40
CA PRO A 40 0.29 19.68 4.47
C PRO A 40 0.24 19.18 5.92
N ALA A 41 -0.84 18.49 6.31
CA ALA A 41 -1.02 18.05 7.69
C ALA A 41 -0.33 16.69 8.00
N CYS A 42 -0.23 15.81 7.01
CA CYS A 42 0.45 14.50 7.10
C CYS A 42 0.15 13.72 8.39
N THR A 43 -1.14 13.56 8.72
CA THR A 43 -1.58 12.88 9.96
C THR A 43 -1.05 11.45 10.05
N VAL A 44 -0.84 10.78 8.90
CA VAL A 44 -0.24 9.44 8.80
C VAL A 44 1.09 9.30 9.54
N SER A 45 1.88 10.37 9.67
CA SER A 45 3.16 10.38 10.39
C SER A 45 3.03 10.10 11.89
N THR A 46 1.85 10.30 12.46
CA THR A 46 1.56 9.97 13.87
C THR A 46 1.09 8.51 14.06
N MET A 47 0.85 7.80 12.96
CA MET A 47 0.30 6.44 12.95
C MET A 47 1.31 5.38 12.50
N ILE A 48 2.37 5.79 11.81
CA ILE A 48 3.39 4.93 11.24
C ILE A 48 4.75 5.50 11.63
N ASP A 49 5.47 4.75 12.46
CA ASP A 49 6.83 5.09 12.86
C ASP A 49 7.82 4.86 11.70
N ASP A 50 8.97 5.56 11.73
CA ASP A 50 10.12 5.38 10.82
C ASP A 50 9.87 5.63 9.33
N ALA A 51 8.83 6.39 8.97
CA ALA A 51 8.58 6.83 7.60
C ALA A 51 8.89 8.33 7.41
N SER A 52 9.71 8.65 6.40
CA SER A 52 9.95 10.02 5.94
C SER A 52 8.97 10.37 4.83
N PHE A 53 8.03 11.29 5.08
CA PHE A 53 7.00 11.66 4.10
C PHE A 53 7.42 12.85 3.23
N ALA A 54 7.03 12.81 1.95
CA ALA A 54 7.18 13.92 1.03
C ALA A 54 6.19 15.04 1.37
N ALA A 55 6.72 16.26 1.50
CA ALA A 55 5.90 17.43 1.84
C ALA A 55 4.78 17.64 0.80
N GLY A 56 3.54 17.79 1.29
CA GLY A 56 2.37 18.03 0.42
C GLY A 56 1.80 16.81 -0.28
N GLN A 57 2.28 15.61 0.03
CA GLN A 57 1.83 14.36 -0.59
C GLN A 57 1.22 13.40 0.44
N CYS A 58 0.37 13.96 1.32
CA CYS A 58 -0.37 13.20 2.33
C CYS A 58 -1.87 13.34 2.11
N PHE A 59 -2.61 12.26 2.36
CA PHE A 59 -3.98 12.11 1.94
C PHE A 59 -4.84 11.41 2.99
N SER A 60 -6.06 11.91 3.19
CA SER A 60 -7.13 11.17 3.84
C SER A 60 -7.66 10.10 2.88
N VAL A 61 -7.76 8.87 3.38
CA VAL A 61 -8.18 7.70 2.61
C VAL A 61 -9.62 7.34 2.96
N ASN A 62 -10.44 7.15 1.94
CA ASN A 62 -11.72 6.44 2.05
C ASN A 62 -11.65 5.18 1.17
N LEU A 63 -11.66 4.02 1.83
CA LEU A 63 -11.60 2.71 1.19
C LEU A 63 -12.97 2.04 1.31
N SER A 64 -13.49 1.52 0.22
CA SER A 64 -14.72 0.73 0.19
C SER A 64 -14.43 -0.59 -0.48
N LEU A 65 -14.45 -1.68 0.27
CA LEU A 65 -14.28 -3.04 -0.25
C LEU A 65 -15.61 -3.77 -0.15
N PHE A 66 -16.01 -4.46 -1.22
CA PHE A 66 -17.28 -5.17 -1.25
C PHE A 66 -17.35 -6.23 -0.15
N GLY A 67 -18.44 -6.23 0.62
CA GLY A 67 -18.64 -7.17 1.72
C GLY A 67 -17.87 -6.85 3.01
N LEU A 68 -17.08 -5.78 3.05
CA LEU A 68 -16.36 -5.33 4.23
C LEU A 68 -16.87 -3.97 4.71
N PRO A 69 -16.72 -3.64 6.01
CA PRO A 69 -16.95 -2.28 6.50
C PRO A 69 -16.07 -1.27 5.75
N ALA A 70 -16.59 -0.05 5.54
CA ALA A 70 -15.79 1.02 4.93
C ALA A 70 -14.54 1.31 5.77
N GLY A 71 -13.40 1.42 5.09
CA GLY A 71 -12.12 1.80 5.65
C GLY A 71 -11.90 3.31 5.60
N ARG A 72 -11.34 3.87 6.67
CA ARG A 72 -10.92 5.27 6.72
C ARG A 72 -9.56 5.40 7.38
N GLY A 73 -8.73 6.29 6.86
CA GLY A 73 -7.40 6.48 7.39
C GLY A 73 -6.60 7.53 6.64
N PHE A 74 -5.30 7.33 6.62
CA PHE A 74 -4.35 8.28 6.05
C PHE A 74 -3.26 7.55 5.28
N ALA A 75 -2.77 8.18 4.22
CA ALA A 75 -1.66 7.70 3.41
C ALA A 75 -0.71 8.86 3.11
N GLY A 76 0.55 8.56 2.84
CA GLY A 76 1.51 9.56 2.40
C GLY A 76 2.61 8.96 1.55
N VAL A 77 3.02 9.70 0.53
CA VAL A 77 4.20 9.37 -0.28
C VAL A 77 5.45 9.56 0.57
N THR A 78 6.39 8.65 0.44
CA THR A 78 7.58 8.56 1.28
C THR A 78 8.87 8.71 0.47
N HIS A 79 9.94 9.09 1.17
CA HIS A 79 11.30 9.25 0.65
C HIS A 79 12.16 8.04 1.00
N GLU A 80 11.98 6.95 0.25
CA GLU A 80 12.82 5.75 0.38
C GLU A 80 14.01 5.76 -0.57
N LEU A 81 15.11 5.18 -0.10
CA LEU A 81 16.27 4.92 -0.94
C LEU A 81 15.97 3.78 -1.91
N ALA A 82 16.28 3.97 -3.18
CA ALA A 82 16.27 2.96 -4.23
C ALA A 82 17.67 2.89 -4.85
N VAL A 83 18.23 1.69 -4.98
CA VAL A 83 19.56 1.48 -5.58
C VAL A 83 19.37 0.91 -6.98
N GLY A 84 19.96 1.59 -7.97
CA GLY A 84 19.96 1.15 -9.36
C GLY A 84 20.93 -0.01 -9.61
N VAL A 85 20.83 -0.62 -10.79
CA VAL A 85 21.77 -1.66 -11.27
C VAL A 85 23.20 -1.13 -11.48
N ASP A 86 23.37 0.18 -11.45
CA ASP A 86 24.64 0.92 -11.49
C ASP A 86 25.20 1.22 -10.09
N ASP A 87 24.63 0.61 -9.05
CA ASP A 87 24.95 0.82 -7.63
C ASP A 87 24.76 2.27 -7.14
N ASN A 88 24.13 3.14 -7.94
CA ASN A 88 23.83 4.50 -7.53
C ASN A 88 22.55 4.53 -6.71
N ALA A 89 22.63 5.18 -5.55
CA ALA A 89 21.49 5.39 -4.69
C ALA A 89 20.68 6.62 -5.15
N THR A 90 19.38 6.42 -5.31
CA THR A 90 18.38 7.43 -5.63
C THR A 90 17.31 7.44 -4.54
N ILE A 91 16.50 8.49 -4.44
CA ILE A 91 15.45 8.62 -3.44
C ILE A 91 14.11 8.71 -4.15
N SER A 92 13.10 7.95 -3.72
CA SER A 92 11.70 8.12 -4.12
C SER A 92 11.28 9.58 -3.90
N PRO A 93 10.63 10.25 -4.87
CA PRO A 93 10.24 9.79 -6.21
C PRO A 93 11.41 9.47 -7.16
N LEU A 94 11.45 8.26 -7.71
CA LEU A 94 12.45 7.85 -8.69
C LEU A 94 11.90 7.97 -10.11
N THR A 95 12.65 8.61 -11.00
CA THR A 95 12.36 8.58 -12.44
C THR A 95 13.11 7.42 -13.09
N LEU A 96 12.37 6.43 -13.59
CA LEU A 96 12.91 5.34 -14.40
C LEU A 96 13.02 5.78 -15.86
N LEU A 97 14.21 5.58 -16.40
CA LEU A 97 14.49 5.72 -17.82
C LEU A 97 14.19 4.37 -18.49
N GLU A 98 13.11 4.27 -19.25
CA GLU A 98 12.93 3.10 -20.12
C GLU A 98 13.88 3.25 -21.33
N SER A 99 14.85 2.36 -21.46
CA SER A 99 15.69 2.30 -22.67
C SER A 99 14.84 1.79 -23.84
N GLY A 100 14.43 2.69 -24.71
CA GLY A 100 13.85 2.37 -26.01
C GLY A 100 14.50 3.24 -27.08
N ASP A 101 14.76 2.66 -28.25
CA ASP A 101 15.12 3.42 -29.43
C ASP A 101 14.03 4.48 -29.70
N PRO A 102 14.37 5.72 -30.06
CA PRO A 102 13.37 6.70 -30.49
C PRO A 102 12.54 6.11 -31.64
N LEU A 103 11.22 6.31 -31.61
CA LEU A 103 10.38 5.98 -32.75
C LEU A 103 10.89 6.75 -33.99
N PRO A 104 10.82 6.19 -35.21
CA PRO A 104 11.27 6.89 -36.41
C PRO A 104 10.52 8.23 -36.57
N GLY A 105 11.21 9.34 -36.35
CA GLY A 105 10.65 10.70 -36.40
C GLY A 105 10.60 11.45 -35.06
N ASP A 106 10.89 10.80 -33.94
CA ASP A 106 11.00 11.46 -32.63
C ASP A 106 12.40 12.06 -32.43
N THR A 107 12.46 13.35 -32.09
CA THR A 107 13.68 14.03 -31.65
C THR A 107 13.94 13.89 -30.13
N VAL A 108 13.06 13.19 -29.41
CA VAL A 108 13.19 12.97 -27.95
C VAL A 108 12.77 11.54 -27.58
N PRO A 109 13.70 10.60 -27.37
CA PRO A 109 13.38 9.37 -26.66
C PRO A 109 13.26 9.65 -25.15
N MET A 110 12.11 9.35 -24.55
CA MET A 110 11.93 8.53 -23.33
C MET A 110 10.58 8.79 -22.64
N VAL A 111 9.72 7.76 -22.59
CA VAL A 111 8.64 7.68 -21.60
C VAL A 111 9.29 7.50 -20.23
N ARG A 112 9.13 8.50 -19.35
CA ARG A 112 9.73 8.51 -18.02
C ARG A 112 8.70 8.02 -17.01
N ASN A 113 8.76 6.74 -16.64
CA ASN A 113 7.94 6.27 -15.53
C ASN A 113 8.47 6.87 -14.24
N GLN A 114 7.58 7.32 -13.37
CA GLN A 114 7.93 7.68 -12.00
C GLN A 114 7.49 6.56 -11.08
N VAL A 115 8.38 6.14 -10.20
CA VAL A 115 8.11 5.21 -9.11
C VAL A 115 8.13 5.99 -7.81
N LEU A 116 7.01 5.95 -7.10
CA LEU A 116 6.84 6.51 -5.78
C LEU A 116 6.61 5.36 -4.82
N THR A 117 7.03 5.56 -3.59
CA THR A 117 6.68 4.70 -2.47
C THR A 117 5.76 5.45 -1.52
N ALA A 118 4.90 4.73 -0.81
CA ALA A 118 3.99 5.30 0.16
C ALA A 118 3.79 4.37 1.37
N ARG A 119 3.22 4.95 2.43
CA ARG A 119 2.75 4.23 3.61
C ARG A 119 1.33 4.67 3.92
N SER A 120 0.48 3.73 4.32
CA SER A 120 -0.87 4.02 4.75
C SER A 120 -1.24 3.32 6.06
N ALA A 121 -2.16 3.94 6.80
CA ALA A 121 -2.78 3.42 8.00
C ALA A 121 -4.29 3.56 7.86
N ILE A 122 -4.98 2.46 7.61
CA ILE A 122 -6.42 2.44 7.27
C ILE A 122 -7.18 1.64 8.32
N GLY A 123 -8.08 2.30 9.04
CA GLY A 123 -8.98 1.65 9.97
C GLY A 123 -10.19 1.03 9.26
N ILE A 124 -10.37 -0.28 9.38
CA ILE A 124 -11.52 -1.03 8.86
C ILE A 124 -12.40 -1.45 10.05
N GLY A 125 -13.70 -1.18 9.97
CA GLY A 125 -14.66 -1.47 11.05
C GLY A 125 -14.91 -0.30 11.98
N PHE A 126 -15.64 -0.55 13.08
CA PHE A 126 -16.15 0.51 13.98
C PHE A 126 -15.94 0.18 15.45
N GLY A 127 -15.74 1.21 16.26
CA GLY A 127 -15.62 1.11 17.71
C GLY A 127 -14.57 0.08 18.16
N PRO A 128 -14.89 -0.83 19.09
CA PRO A 128 -13.93 -1.83 19.61
C PRO A 128 -13.56 -2.92 18.59
N PHE A 129 -14.28 -3.02 17.47
CA PHE A 129 -14.01 -3.99 16.41
C PHE A 129 -13.22 -3.40 15.24
N ARG A 130 -12.82 -2.12 15.33
CA ARG A 130 -11.97 -1.48 14.34
C ARG A 130 -10.56 -2.07 14.41
N THR A 131 -10.02 -2.42 13.26
CA THR A 131 -8.61 -2.80 13.07
C THR A 131 -7.94 -1.73 12.21
N VAL A 132 -6.75 -1.27 12.59
CA VAL A 132 -5.91 -0.46 11.70
C VAL A 132 -5.00 -1.40 10.92
N VAL A 133 -5.09 -1.34 9.60
CA VAL A 133 -4.20 -2.03 8.66
C VAL A 133 -3.12 -1.04 8.22
N TYR A 134 -1.88 -1.47 8.31
CA TYR A 134 -0.73 -0.71 7.81
C TYR A 134 -0.28 -1.29 6.48
N SER A 135 0.13 -0.43 5.55
CA SER A 135 0.60 -0.87 4.24
C SER A 135 1.91 -0.23 3.81
N SER A 136 2.55 -0.88 2.85
CA SER A 136 3.64 -0.34 2.06
C SER A 136 3.27 -0.40 0.60
N ASP A 137 3.42 0.74 -0.07
CA ASP A 137 2.80 0.97 -1.36
C ASP A 137 3.88 1.32 -2.39
N VAL A 138 3.70 0.85 -3.62
CA VAL A 138 4.51 1.21 -4.78
C VAL A 138 3.59 1.76 -5.85
N ILE A 139 3.78 3.02 -6.21
CA ILE A 139 2.97 3.73 -7.21
C ILE A 139 3.83 3.93 -8.44
N VAL A 140 3.32 3.50 -9.59
CA VAL A 140 3.93 3.75 -10.90
C VAL A 140 3.06 4.75 -11.64
N VAL A 141 3.65 5.90 -11.98
CA VAL A 141 3.03 6.93 -12.79
C VAL A 141 3.71 6.94 -14.15
N ARG A 142 2.94 6.63 -15.19
CA ARG A 142 3.39 6.70 -16.58
C ARG A 142 2.78 7.93 -17.27
N PRO A 143 3.59 8.91 -17.67
CA PRO A 143 3.11 10.04 -18.46
C PRO A 143 2.64 9.58 -19.84
N GLN A 144 1.57 10.19 -20.36
CA GLN A 144 1.00 9.89 -21.68
C GLN A 144 0.98 11.11 -22.61
N GLY A 145 2.04 11.92 -22.60
CA GLY A 145 2.10 13.16 -23.39
C GLY A 145 0.96 14.10 -23.00
N ALA A 146 0.05 14.39 -23.95
CA ALA A 146 -1.11 15.25 -23.73
C ALA A 146 -2.31 14.53 -23.04
N ALA A 147 -2.29 13.21 -22.93
CA ALA A 147 -3.32 12.45 -22.22
C ALA A 147 -3.04 12.38 -20.70
N ALA A 148 -4.08 12.04 -19.93
CA ALA A 148 -3.95 11.82 -18.50
C ALA A 148 -2.92 10.70 -18.21
N PRO A 149 -2.10 10.81 -17.15
CA PRO A 149 -1.14 9.78 -16.82
C PRO A 149 -1.84 8.47 -16.44
N ILE A 150 -1.23 7.35 -16.80
CA ILE A 150 -1.61 6.05 -16.24
C ILE A 150 -0.98 5.95 -14.86
N VAL A 151 -1.81 5.68 -13.86
CA VAL A 151 -1.37 5.44 -12.49
C VAL A 151 -1.77 4.03 -12.11
N THR A 152 -0.82 3.26 -11.58
CA THR A 152 -1.07 1.97 -10.97
C THR A 152 -0.37 1.93 -9.63
N GLU A 153 -1.05 1.47 -8.60
CA GLU A 153 -0.50 1.36 -7.26
C GLU A 153 -0.64 -0.08 -6.78
N GLN A 154 0.45 -0.65 -6.26
CA GLN A 154 0.47 -1.93 -5.59
C GLN A 154 0.67 -1.69 -4.11
N ILE A 155 -0.24 -2.24 -3.31
CA ILE A 155 -0.33 -2.06 -1.87
C ILE A 155 -0.13 -3.42 -1.23
N VAL A 156 0.83 -3.55 -0.31
CA VAL A 156 1.01 -4.76 0.49
C VAL A 156 0.70 -4.43 1.93
N ILE A 157 -0.13 -5.26 2.57
CA ILE A 157 -0.41 -5.13 4.00
C ILE A 157 0.85 -5.56 4.75
N SER A 158 1.49 -4.59 5.42
CA SER A 158 2.72 -4.81 6.18
C SER A 158 2.45 -5.22 7.62
N GLY A 159 1.24 -4.96 8.13
CA GLY A 159 0.82 -5.39 9.46
C GLY A 159 -0.51 -4.78 9.89
N THR A 160 -0.87 -4.98 11.16
CA THR A 160 -2.06 -4.37 11.76
C THR A 160 -1.78 -3.93 13.19
N ASP A 161 -2.70 -3.17 13.80
CA ASP A 161 -2.65 -2.81 15.22
C ASP A 161 -3.01 -3.96 16.18
N GLY A 162 -3.20 -5.18 15.67
CA GLY A 162 -3.47 -6.39 16.45
C GLY A 162 -4.87 -6.44 17.08
N LYS A 163 -5.77 -5.54 16.68
CA LYS A 163 -7.13 -5.41 17.26
C LYS A 163 -8.21 -5.81 16.27
N GLY A 164 -9.43 -5.97 16.77
CA GLY A 164 -10.62 -6.19 15.93
C GLY A 164 -10.63 -7.51 15.16
N LEU A 165 -11.52 -7.58 14.16
CA LEU A 165 -11.74 -8.78 13.34
C LEU A 165 -10.58 -9.04 12.37
N PHE A 166 -9.86 -8.00 11.97
CA PHE A 166 -8.78 -8.08 10.99
C PHE A 166 -7.39 -8.07 11.65
N ARG A 167 -7.28 -8.39 12.95
CA ARG A 167 -6.03 -8.29 13.74
C ARG A 167 -4.79 -9.01 13.17
N ASN A 168 -5.00 -10.01 12.31
CA ASN A 168 -3.92 -10.76 11.67
C ASN A 168 -4.02 -10.64 10.14
N ALA A 169 -4.68 -9.58 9.66
CA ALA A 169 -4.90 -9.41 8.24
C ALA A 169 -3.58 -9.26 7.49
N SER A 170 -3.50 -9.95 6.36
CA SER A 170 -2.42 -9.84 5.39
C SER A 170 -3.00 -9.87 3.99
N GLY A 171 -2.18 -9.59 2.99
CA GLY A 171 -2.60 -9.59 1.60
C GLY A 171 -2.12 -8.36 0.86
N HIS A 172 -2.79 -8.07 -0.25
CA HIS A 172 -2.38 -7.01 -1.16
C HIS A 172 -3.59 -6.42 -1.91
N PHE A 173 -3.43 -5.18 -2.35
CA PHE A 173 -4.36 -4.52 -3.26
C PHE A 173 -3.61 -3.94 -4.46
N ALA A 174 -4.34 -3.78 -5.56
CA ALA A 174 -3.94 -3.00 -6.70
C ALA A 174 -4.99 -1.91 -6.93
N VAL A 175 -4.56 -0.66 -6.95
CA VAL A 175 -5.39 0.48 -7.37
C VAL A 175 -5.13 0.75 -8.84
N LEU A 176 -6.19 0.80 -9.63
CA LEU A 176 -6.10 0.99 -11.08
C LEU A 176 -6.60 2.39 -11.42
N GLY A 177 -5.67 3.31 -11.68
CA GLY A 177 -5.97 4.71 -12.01
C GLY A 177 -5.68 5.68 -10.86
N ASN A 178 -5.95 6.96 -11.11
CA ASN A 178 -5.72 8.03 -10.14
C ASN A 178 -6.85 8.08 -9.11
N SER A 179 -6.51 7.92 -7.84
CA SER A 179 -7.43 7.94 -6.70
C SER A 179 -7.52 9.32 -6.01
N ILE A 180 -6.76 10.33 -6.45
CA ILE A 180 -6.75 11.67 -5.86
C ILE A 180 -7.90 12.50 -6.42
N GLY A 181 -8.80 12.96 -5.54
CA GLY A 181 -9.95 13.79 -5.91
C GLY A 181 -11.02 13.06 -6.72
N GLN A 182 -10.87 11.76 -6.96
CA GLN A 182 -11.82 10.90 -7.68
C GLN A 182 -11.69 9.45 -7.22
N SER A 183 -12.73 8.64 -7.46
CA SER A 183 -12.72 7.24 -7.05
C SER A 183 -11.95 6.38 -8.06
N ALA A 184 -11.04 5.56 -7.57
CA ALA A 184 -10.32 4.57 -8.38
C ALA A 184 -10.69 3.15 -7.95
N PRO A 185 -10.85 2.21 -8.90
CA PRO A 185 -11.12 0.81 -8.59
C PRO A 185 -9.93 0.15 -7.87
N VAL A 186 -10.27 -0.73 -6.94
CA VAL A 186 -9.35 -1.55 -6.15
C VAL A 186 -9.67 -3.02 -6.36
N VAL A 187 -8.65 -3.83 -6.58
CA VAL A 187 -8.75 -5.29 -6.63
C VAL A 187 -7.63 -5.91 -5.79
N GLY A 188 -7.85 -7.07 -5.20
CA GLY A 188 -6.79 -7.71 -4.43
C GLY A 188 -7.25 -8.91 -3.63
N GLN A 189 -6.52 -9.20 -2.56
CA GLN A 189 -6.79 -10.32 -1.67
C GLN A 189 -6.53 -9.91 -0.22
N LEU A 190 -7.42 -10.32 0.67
CA LEU A 190 -7.30 -10.16 2.11
C LEU A 190 -7.34 -11.55 2.76
N CYS A 191 -6.38 -11.85 3.62
CA CYS A 191 -6.26 -13.10 4.36
C CYS A 191 -6.38 -12.82 5.86
N PHE A 192 -7.11 -13.66 6.59
CA PHE A 192 -7.34 -13.54 8.04
C PHE A 192 -7.50 -14.91 8.72
#